data_AF-A0A3D4JCD8-F1
#
_entry.id   AF-A0A3D4JCD8-F1
#
_cell.length_a   1.000
_cell.length_b   1.000
_cell.length_c   1.000
_cell.angle_alpha   90.00
_cell.angle_beta   90.00
_cell.angle_gamma   90.00
#
_symmetry.space_group_name_H-M   'P 1'
#
loop_
_entity.id
_entity.type
_entity.pdbx_description
1 polymer ?
#
loop_
_entity_poly.entity_id
_entity_poly.type
_entity_poly.pdbx_seq_one_letter_code
_entity_poly.pdbx_strand_id
1 'polypeptide(L)'
;KFTNGQQVTVAVRPEKLRLNNPVNEDNNLKGHVEEVIYIGTDTHYGVRFTGGHKARIREQNVTVAQKSLAKTGDEVTMSFTHTSPRILTE
;
A
#
# COMPACT_ATOMS: atom_id res chain seq x y z
N LYS A 1 13.58 19.58 13.15
CA LYS A 1 14.68 18.89 12.43
C LYS A 1 14.74 17.47 12.95
N PHE A 2 14.89 16.47 12.09
CA PHE A 2 15.03 15.07 12.49
C PHE A 2 16.49 14.77 12.87
N THR A 3 16.69 13.86 13.82
CA THR A 3 18.00 13.31 14.15
C THR A 3 18.10 11.85 13.71
N ASN A 4 19.30 11.41 13.33
CA ASN A 4 19.53 10.01 12.99
C ASN A 4 19.27 9.13 14.23
N GLY A 5 18.56 8.02 14.02
CA GLY A 5 18.13 7.12 15.10
C GLY A 5 16.87 7.56 15.84
N GLN A 6 16.29 8.72 15.52
CA GLN A 6 15.00 9.13 16.08
C GLN A 6 13.89 8.17 15.61
N GLN A 7 13.11 7.67 16.55
CA GLN A 7 11.90 6.91 16.24
C GLN A 7 10.84 7.84 15.63
N VAL A 8 10.29 7.44 14.49
CA VAL A 8 9.28 8.21 13.76
C VAL A 8 8.16 7.29 13.27
N THR A 9 7.00 7.88 12.98
CA THR A 9 5.92 7.19 12.27
C THR A 9 5.88 7.64 10.82
N VAL A 10 5.81 6.69 9.89
CA VAL A 10 5.66 6.96 8.45
C VAL A 10 4.20 6.77 8.06
N ALA A 11 3.52 7.86 7.72
CA ALA A 11 2.13 7.83 7.27
C ALA A 11 2.07 7.97 5.75
N VAL A 12 1.42 7.02 5.07
CA VAL A 12 1.18 7.07 3.62
C VAL A 12 -0.32 6.96 3.37
N ARG A 13 -0.85 7.82 2.50
CA ARG A 13 -2.27 7.77 2.16
C ARG A 13 -2.57 6.55 1.29
N PRO A 14 -3.72 5.87 1.47
CA PRO A 14 -4.09 4.69 0.69
C PRO A 14 -4.00 4.86 -0.83
N GLU A 15 -4.39 6.02 -1.36
CA GLU A 15 -4.38 6.35 -2.79
C GLU A 15 -2.97 6.65 -3.35
N LYS A 16 -1.96 6.73 -2.48
CA LYS A 16 -0.55 6.88 -2.87
C LYS A 16 0.22 5.57 -2.84
N LEU A 17 -0.41 4.51 -2.34
CA LEU A 17 0.11 3.15 -2.41
C LEU A 17 -0.22 2.53 -3.76
N ARG A 18 0.66 1.66 -4.24
CA ARG A 18 0.45 0.88 -5.46
C ARG A 18 0.57 -0.60 -5.15
N LEU A 19 -0.17 -1.44 -5.88
CA LEU A 19 -0.15 -2.89 -5.75
C LEU A 19 0.46 -3.51 -7.01
N ASN A 20 1.43 -4.42 -6.85
CA ASN A 20 2.11 -5.14 -7.93
C ASN A 20 2.73 -4.23 -9.00
N ASN A 21 3.16 -3.03 -8.59
CA ASN A 21 3.81 -2.05 -9.43
C ASN A 21 5.04 -1.50 -8.69
N PRO A 22 6.14 -2.27 -8.61
CA PRO A 22 7.30 -1.89 -7.83
C PRO A 22 7.92 -0.59 -8.36
N VAL A 23 8.48 0.20 -7.44
CA VAL A 23 9.23 1.41 -7.80
C VAL A 23 10.72 1.11 -7.75
N ASN A 24 11.54 1.90 -8.47
CA ASN A 24 13.00 1.69 -8.50
C ASN A 24 13.67 2.06 -7.18
N GLU A 25 12.99 2.79 -6.30
CA GLU A 25 13.43 3.08 -4.94
C GLU A 25 13.14 1.93 -3.94
N ASP A 26 13.72 1.97 -2.74
CA ASP A 26 13.61 0.90 -1.73
C ASP A 26 12.25 0.83 -1.00
N ASN A 27 11.23 1.55 -1.45
CA ASN A 27 9.90 1.59 -0.83
C ASN A 27 8.98 0.48 -1.37
N ASN A 28 9.47 -0.76 -1.40
CA ASN A 28 8.73 -1.92 -1.85
C ASN A 28 8.61 -2.93 -0.70
N LEU A 29 7.37 -3.27 -0.32
CA LEU A 29 7.08 -4.16 0.79
C LEU A 29 6.24 -5.35 0.31
N LYS A 30 6.68 -6.56 0.64
CA LYS A 30 5.93 -7.79 0.36
C LYS A 30 4.90 -8.06 1.45
N GLY A 31 3.70 -8.48 1.05
CA GLY A 31 2.65 -8.91 1.96
C GLY A 31 1.65 -9.82 1.27
N HIS A 32 0.62 -10.22 2.01
CA HIS A 32 -0.48 -11.03 1.47
C HIS A 32 -1.80 -10.28 1.55
N VAL A 33 -2.64 -10.44 0.53
CA VAL A 33 -3.98 -9.86 0.51
C VAL A 33 -4.88 -10.64 1.47
N GLU A 34 -5.45 -9.97 2.47
CA GLU A 34 -6.45 -10.57 3.36
C GLU A 34 -7.88 -10.33 2.86
N GLU A 35 -8.13 -9.16 2.28
CA GLU A 35 -9.46 -8.77 1.82
C GLU A 35 -9.41 -7.94 0.54
N VAL A 36 -10.43 -8.12 -0.30
CA VAL A 36 -10.69 -7.32 -1.49
C VAL A 36 -12.12 -6.80 -1.40
N ILE A 37 -12.28 -5.49 -1.24
CA ILE A 37 -13.58 -4.84 -1.05
C ILE A 37 -13.86 -3.91 -2.23
N TYR A 38 -14.98 -4.13 -2.91
CA TYR A 38 -15.42 -3.27 -4.00
C TYR A 38 -16.37 -2.19 -3.47
N ILE A 39 -16.05 -0.93 -3.72
CA ILE A 39 -16.81 0.25 -3.27
C ILE A 39 -17.03 1.18 -4.47
N GLY A 40 -18.16 0.99 -5.17
CA GLY A 40 -18.50 1.80 -6.34
C GLY A 40 -17.41 1.72 -7.42
N THR A 41 -16.72 2.84 -7.64
CA THR A 41 -15.63 2.97 -8.62
C THR A 41 -14.28 2.51 -8.10
N ASP A 42 -14.18 2.03 -6.87
CA ASP A 42 -12.91 1.72 -6.23
C ASP A 42 -12.85 0.27 -5.76
N THR A 43 -11.64 -0.27 -5.73
CA THR A 43 -11.31 -1.55 -5.11
C THR A 43 -10.29 -1.30 -4.00
N HIS A 44 -10.61 -1.75 -2.80
CA HIS A 44 -9.74 -1.67 -1.64
C HIS A 44 -9.10 -3.03 -1.38
N TYR A 45 -7.77 -3.05 -1.34
CA TYR A 45 -6.98 -4.22 -0.99
C TYR A 45 -6.45 -4.06 0.43
N GLY A 46 -6.87 -4.95 1.33
CA GLY A 46 -6.26 -5.08 2.65
C GLY A 46 -5.06 -6.01 2.57
N VAL A 47 -3.86 -5.49 2.84
CA VAL A 47 -2.61 -6.25 2.77
C VAL A 47 -2.01 -6.36 4.16
N ARG A 48 -1.66 -7.59 4.57
CA ARG A 48 -0.91 -7.87 5.79
C ARG A 48 0.57 -8.09 5.48
N PHE A 49 1.43 -7.44 6.25
CA PHE A 49 2.88 -7.56 6.15
C PHE A 49 3.45 -8.44 7.27
N THR A 50 4.68 -8.91 7.06
CA THR A 50 5.50 -9.55 8.10
C THR A 50 5.62 -8.62 9.30
N GLY A 51 5.38 -9.14 10.51
CA GLY A 51 5.33 -8.33 11.74
C GLY A 51 3.95 -7.82 12.12
N GLY A 52 2.88 -8.19 11.39
CA GLY A 52 1.50 -7.99 11.83
C GLY A 52 0.88 -6.64 11.45
N HIS A 53 1.61 -5.77 10.75
CA HIS A 53 1.09 -4.51 10.22
C HIS A 53 0.13 -4.76 9.05
N LYS A 54 -0.80 -3.82 8.88
CA LYS A 54 -1.82 -3.85 7.81
C LYS A 54 -1.82 -2.53 7.07
N ALA A 55 -1.94 -2.58 5.75
CA ALA A 55 -2.23 -1.41 4.93
C ALA A 55 -3.48 -1.64 4.09
N ARG A 56 -4.17 -0.55 3.80
CA ARG A 56 -5.24 -0.51 2.82
C ARG A 56 -4.73 0.24 1.60
N ILE A 57 -4.74 -0.42 0.45
CA ILE A 57 -4.43 0.16 -0.84
C ILE A 57 -5.75 0.45 -1.55
N ARG A 58 -5.89 1.64 -2.13
CA ARG A 58 -7.05 2.03 -2.92
C ARG A 58 -6.68 2.07 -4.40
N GLU A 59 -7.39 1.29 -5.20
CA GLU A 59 -7.27 1.28 -6.66
C GLU A 59 -8.58 1.74 -7.30
N GLN A 60 -8.51 2.65 -8.27
CA GLN A 60 -9.68 3.07 -9.02
C GLN A 60 -9.96 2.08 -10.17
N ASN A 61 -11.21 1.65 -10.29
CA ASN A 61 -11.73 0.85 -11.40
C ASN A 61 -11.98 1.79 -12.59
N VAL A 62 -10.94 2.05 -13.38
CA VAL A 62 -10.95 2.91 -14.58
C VAL A 62 -11.71 2.26 -15.74
N THR A 63 -11.73 0.93 -15.85
CA THR A 63 -12.48 0.23 -16.92
C THR A 63 -13.29 -0.95 -16.39
N VAL A 64 -14.41 -1.25 -17.07
CA VAL A 64 -15.28 -2.41 -16.74
C VAL A 64 -14.52 -3.74 -16.88
N ALA A 65 -13.51 -3.80 -17.75
CA ALA A 65 -12.66 -4.97 -17.96
C ALA A 65 -11.44 -5.03 -17.01
N GLN A 66 -11.28 -4.07 -16.09
CA GLN A 66 -10.12 -4.04 -15.21
C GLN A 66 -10.16 -5.25 -14.28
N LYS A 67 -9.29 -6.21 -14.59
CA LYS A 67 -9.13 -7.42 -13.80
C LYS A 67 -8.59 -7.03 -12.43
N SER A 68 -9.15 -7.58 -11.35
CA SER A 68 -8.64 -7.36 -10.01
C SER A 68 -7.12 -7.60 -9.98
N LEU A 69 -6.38 -6.65 -9.42
CA LEU A 69 -4.91 -6.68 -9.35
C LEU A 69 -4.37 -7.84 -8.52
N ALA A 70 -5.19 -8.36 -7.60
CA ALA A 70 -4.91 -9.51 -6.75
C ALA A 70 -6.22 -10.10 -6.20
N LYS A 71 -6.13 -11.26 -5.57
CA LYS A 71 -7.21 -11.93 -4.82
C LYS A 71 -6.77 -12.17 -3.39
N THR A 72 -7.73 -12.41 -2.49
CA THR A 72 -7.42 -12.86 -1.13
C THR A 72 -6.53 -14.10 -1.17
N GLY A 73 -5.45 -14.07 -0.39
CA GLY A 73 -4.41 -15.09 -0.32
C GLY A 73 -3.18 -14.82 -1.20
N ASP A 74 -3.28 -13.95 -2.21
CA ASP A 74 -2.16 -13.68 -3.11
C ASP A 74 -1.02 -12.97 -2.38
N GLU A 75 0.23 -13.38 -2.64
CA GLU A 75 1.41 -12.57 -2.33
C GLU A 75 1.48 -11.40 -3.30
N VAL A 76 1.70 -10.21 -2.76
CA VAL A 76 1.71 -8.95 -3.49
C VAL A 76 2.87 -8.07 -3.04
N THR A 77 3.30 -7.16 -3.92
CA THR A 77 4.22 -6.09 -3.56
C THR A 77 3.47 -4.77 -3.47
N MET A 78 3.47 -4.16 -2.29
CA MET A 78 3.04 -2.78 -2.09
C MET A 78 4.21 -1.84 -2.32
N SER A 79 4.01 -0.74 -3.04
CA SER A 79 5.03 0.28 -3.25
C SER A 79 4.50 1.71 -3.05
N PHE A 80 5.41 2.64 -2.78
CA PHE A 80 5.11 4.09 -2.76
C PHE A 80 6.34 4.92 -3.14
N THR A 81 6.13 6.09 -3.75
CA THR A 81 7.23 6.99 -4.11
C THR A 81 7.77 7.73 -2.89
N HIS A 82 9.03 8.14 -2.91
CA HIS A 82 9.67 8.89 -1.81
C HIS A 82 8.97 10.21 -1.45
N THR A 83 8.17 10.78 -2.36
CA THR A 83 7.39 12.01 -2.15
C THR A 83 6.02 11.79 -1.49
N SER A 84 5.57 10.55 -1.37
CA SER A 84 4.23 10.20 -0.89
C SER A 84 4.07 10.22 0.63
N PRO A 85 5.07 9.79 1.43
CA PRO A 85 4.92 9.73 2.88
C PRO A 85 4.93 11.10 3.57
N ARG A 86 4.33 11.11 4.76
CA ARG A 86 4.55 12.12 5.79
C ARG A 86 5.23 11.47 6.98
N ILE A 87 6.23 12.17 7.53
CA ILE A 87 6.91 11.76 8.76
C ILE A 87 6.23 12.45 9.92
N LEU A 88 5.82 11.66 10.90
CA LEU A 88 5.18 12.12 12.13
C LEU A 88 6.12 11.84 13.30
N THR A 89 6.22 12.81 14.20
CA THR A 89 6.86 12.66 15.51
C THR A 89 5.79 12.88 16.57
N GLU A 90 6.03 12.37 17.78
CA GLU A 90 5.32 12.87 18.96
C GLU A 90 5.65 14.35 19.21
#